data_AF-A0ABD1V5Z1-F1
#
_entry.id   AF-A0ABD1V5Z1-F1
#
_cell.length_a   1.000
_cell.length_b   1.000
_cell.length_c   1.000
_cell.angle_alpha   90.00
_cell.angle_beta   90.00
_cell.angle_gamma   90.00
#
_symmetry.space_group_name_H-M   'P 1'
#
loop_
_entity.id
_entity.type
_entity.pdbx_description
1 polymer ?
#
loop_
_entity_poly.entity_id
_entity_poly.type
_entity_poly.pdbx_seq_one_letter_code
_entity_poly.pdbx_strand_id
1 'polypeptide(L)'
;MATISRFVTKDCRLQQYDALQKLNFGLSARRLQNFQNFRGELIAYQRNTINLAIHDEHQNTITAVSVPLTIVKSFASRNSRVYCKASTSGDFTINTSKMSRYERIIETLTTLFPLWVILGTIIGIYKPAAVTWLRTDLFTVGLGFLMLSMGLTLTFEDFRRCLRNPWTVGVGFLAQYIIKPMLGFFIAMTLKLSAPLATGLILVSCCPGGQASNVATYISKGNVALSVLMTTCSTIGAIVMTPLLTKLLAGQLVPVDAAGLAISTFQVVLVPTLIGVLANEFFPKFTSKIITVTPLIGVILTTLLCASPIGQVSEVLKTQGAQLLFPVALLHAAAFLLGYGISKFSFGESTSRTISIECGMQSSALGFLLAQKHFTNPLVAVPSAVSVVCMALGGSALAVFWRNMPIPVDDKDDFKE
;
A
#
# COMPACT_ATOMS: atom_id res chain seq x y z
N MET A 1 -13.47 -21.90 -7.06
CA MET A 1 -13.50 -20.84 -8.09
C MET A 1 -14.02 -19.58 -7.41
N ALA A 2 -13.29 -18.50 -7.17
CA ALA A 2 -11.97 -18.02 -7.56
C ALA A 2 -11.69 -16.74 -6.70
N THR A 3 -10.50 -16.34 -6.25
CA THR A 3 -9.21 -16.98 -5.93
C THR A 3 -8.30 -15.84 -5.47
N ILE A 4 -7.65 -15.92 -4.30
CA ILE A 4 -6.19 -15.75 -4.16
C ILE A 4 -5.76 -16.68 -3.02
N SER A 5 -5.07 -17.75 -3.39
CA SER A 5 -4.43 -18.70 -2.48
C SER A 5 -3.10 -18.14 -1.97
N ARG A 6 -2.87 -18.14 -0.66
CA ARG A 6 -1.49 -18.16 -0.12
C ARG A 6 -1.35 -19.32 0.85
N PHE A 7 -0.62 -20.33 0.37
CA PHE A 7 -0.04 -21.38 1.19
C PHE A 7 1.20 -20.84 1.90
N VAL A 8 1.29 -21.20 3.17
CA VAL A 8 2.41 -20.99 4.08
C VAL A 8 3.62 -21.78 3.61
N THR A 9 4.78 -21.15 3.50
CA THR A 9 6.07 -21.84 3.63
C THR A 9 7.07 -21.03 4.44
N LYS A 10 7.49 -21.62 5.55
CA LYS A 10 8.62 -21.23 6.40
C LYS A 10 9.89 -21.01 5.57
N ASP A 11 10.56 -19.90 5.81
CA ASP A 11 11.95 -19.70 5.44
C ASP A 11 12.86 -20.70 6.17
N CYS A 12 13.68 -21.41 5.40
CA CYS A 12 15.01 -21.77 5.84
C CYS A 12 16.00 -21.00 4.95
N ARG A 13 16.70 -20.05 5.57
CA ARG A 13 17.90 -19.40 5.05
C ARG A 13 18.88 -20.45 4.55
N LEU A 14 19.64 -20.13 3.49
CA LEU A 14 21.02 -20.59 3.38
C LEU A 14 21.84 -19.63 2.51
N GLN A 15 22.82 -19.01 3.18
CA GLN A 15 23.98 -18.37 2.58
C GLN A 15 24.84 -19.42 1.88
N GLN A 16 25.57 -18.93 0.90
CA GLN A 16 26.45 -19.66 0.02
C GLN A 16 27.84 -19.83 0.68
N TYR A 17 28.41 -21.02 0.50
CA TYR A 17 29.82 -21.42 0.55
C TYR A 17 30.40 -22.23 1.73
N ASP A 18 31.25 -23.15 1.25
CA ASP A 18 32.23 -24.08 1.83
C ASP A 18 31.78 -25.37 2.51
N ALA A 19 31.97 -26.45 1.73
CA ALA A 19 31.91 -27.84 2.14
C ALA A 19 33.28 -28.30 2.65
N LEU A 20 33.31 -28.81 3.88
CA LEU A 20 34.33 -29.76 4.33
C LEU A 20 33.61 -30.91 5.04
N GLN A 21 33.54 -32.06 4.36
CA GLN A 21 33.12 -33.31 4.97
C GLN A 21 34.33 -34.25 5.05
N LYS A 22 34.57 -34.82 6.22
CA LYS A 22 35.38 -36.04 6.40
C LYS A 22 34.45 -37.13 6.92
N LEU A 23 34.38 -38.24 6.21
CA LEU A 23 33.59 -39.42 6.54
C LEU A 23 34.52 -40.63 6.42
N ASN A 24 34.54 -41.51 7.43
CA ASN A 24 35.22 -42.79 7.36
C ASN A 24 34.26 -43.92 7.78
N PHE A 25 33.89 -44.70 6.75
CA PHE A 25 33.62 -46.14 6.66
C PHE A 25 33.00 -46.95 7.82
N GLY A 26 31.99 -47.76 7.42
CA GLY A 26 31.69 -49.07 8.01
C GLY A 26 30.19 -49.39 8.06
N LEU A 27 29.63 -50.02 7.02
CA LEU A 27 28.28 -50.61 7.09
C LEU A 27 28.33 -52.09 6.71
N SER A 28 27.88 -52.93 7.64
CA SER A 28 27.51 -54.34 7.43
C SER A 28 26.04 -54.45 7.00
N ALA A 29 25.77 -55.31 6.02
CA ALA A 29 24.45 -55.52 5.46
C ALA A 29 23.55 -56.42 6.34
N ARG A 30 22.42 -55.89 6.82
CA ARG A 30 21.12 -56.58 6.99
C ARG A 30 20.06 -55.56 7.45
N ARG A 31 18.92 -55.55 6.76
CA ARG A 31 17.74 -54.65 6.87
C ARG A 31 17.87 -53.30 6.16
N LEU A 32 17.35 -53.22 4.93
CA LEU A 32 16.04 -52.63 4.66
C LEU A 32 15.71 -52.92 3.19
N GLN A 33 14.68 -53.72 2.97
CA GLN A 33 14.09 -53.99 1.66
C GLN A 33 13.31 -52.76 1.16
N ASN A 34 13.21 -52.68 -0.16
CA ASN A 34 12.38 -51.80 -1.00
C ASN A 34 12.95 -50.42 -1.34
N PHE A 35 13.82 -50.36 -2.36
CA PHE A 35 13.90 -49.18 -3.25
C PHE A 35 14.17 -49.61 -4.70
N GLN A 36 13.45 -48.97 -5.61
CA GLN A 36 13.30 -49.26 -7.04
C GLN A 36 14.63 -49.30 -7.81
N ASN A 37 14.73 -50.25 -8.75
CA ASN A 37 15.82 -50.34 -9.74
C ASN A 37 15.73 -49.18 -10.75
N PHE A 38 16.80 -48.40 -10.90
CA PHE A 38 16.96 -47.42 -11.99
C PHE A 38 17.97 -47.96 -13.02
N ARG A 39 17.56 -48.02 -14.29
CA ARG A 39 18.43 -48.35 -15.44
C ARG A 39 18.48 -47.10 -16.33
N GLY A 40 19.65 -46.46 -16.46
CA GLY A 40 19.84 -45.29 -17.31
C GLY A 40 20.60 -45.65 -18.59
N GLU A 41 20.08 -45.26 -19.75
CA GLU A 41 20.79 -45.29 -21.03
C GLU A 41 21.34 -43.89 -21.40
N LEU A 42 22.51 -43.86 -22.02
CA LEU A 42 23.26 -42.65 -22.37
C LEU A 42 22.89 -42.20 -23.80
N ILE A 43 22.26 -41.03 -23.95
CA ILE A 43 21.85 -40.54 -25.27
C ILE A 43 22.55 -39.20 -25.58
N ALA A 44 23.46 -39.27 -26.55
CA ALA A 44 24.08 -38.19 -27.33
C ALA A 44 25.10 -37.24 -26.65
N TYR A 45 26.16 -36.96 -27.42
CA TYR A 45 27.28 -36.08 -27.08
C TYR A 45 27.14 -34.76 -27.86
N GLN A 46 27.03 -33.63 -27.17
CA GLN A 46 27.17 -32.32 -27.80
C GLN A 46 28.01 -31.40 -26.90
N ARG A 47 28.94 -30.67 -27.53
CA ARG A 47 30.08 -29.95 -26.92
C ARG A 47 29.80 -29.40 -25.50
N ASN A 48 30.55 -29.95 -24.54
CA ASN A 48 30.73 -29.54 -23.12
C ASN A 48 29.64 -29.87 -22.08
N THR A 49 28.61 -30.64 -22.43
CA THR A 49 27.58 -31.11 -21.48
C THR A 49 27.25 -32.59 -21.71
N ILE A 50 27.04 -33.35 -20.63
CA ILE A 50 26.48 -34.71 -20.68
C ILE A 50 25.01 -34.62 -20.28
N ASN A 51 24.12 -35.18 -21.12
CA ASN A 51 22.70 -35.28 -20.85
C ASN A 51 22.39 -36.70 -20.35
N LEU A 52 21.83 -36.81 -19.15
CA LEU A 52 21.32 -38.07 -18.60
C LEU A 52 19.80 -38.07 -18.67
N ALA A 53 19.24 -39.08 -19.32
CA ALA A 53 17.81 -39.32 -19.38
C ALA A 53 17.44 -40.38 -18.35
N ILE A 54 16.44 -40.07 -17.50
CA ILE A 54 15.86 -41.02 -16.56
C ILE A 54 14.49 -41.42 -17.12
N HIS A 55 14.27 -42.72 -17.25
CA HIS A 55 13.01 -43.30 -17.69
C HIS A 55 12.23 -43.82 -16.47
N ASP A 56 10.98 -43.38 -16.32
CA ASP A 56 10.03 -43.96 -15.36
C ASP A 56 9.15 -44.97 -16.11
N GLU A 57 9.04 -46.20 -15.60
CA GLU A 57 8.29 -47.30 -16.24
C GLU A 57 6.76 -47.16 -16.10
N HIS A 58 6.26 -46.14 -15.38
CA HIS A 58 4.82 -45.94 -15.19
C HIS A 58 4.24 -44.61 -15.69
N GLN A 59 5.07 -43.64 -16.10
CA GLN A 59 4.60 -42.43 -16.77
C GLN A 59 5.63 -42.05 -17.84
N ASN A 60 5.20 -41.98 -19.11
CA ASN A 60 6.01 -41.61 -20.28
C ASN A 60 6.52 -40.16 -20.19
N THR A 61 7.42 -39.88 -19.25
CA THR A 61 8.00 -38.56 -19.00
C THR A 61 9.51 -38.69 -18.97
N ILE A 62 10.16 -38.09 -19.96
CA ILE A 62 11.62 -38.04 -20.07
C ILE A 62 12.08 -36.78 -19.34
N THR A 63 12.86 -36.94 -18.28
CA THR A 63 13.59 -35.82 -17.66
C THR A 63 15.04 -35.87 -18.10
N ALA A 64 15.50 -34.81 -18.79
CA ALA A 64 16.89 -34.64 -19.20
C ALA A 64 17.60 -33.71 -18.21
N VAL A 65 18.66 -34.21 -17.58
CA VAL A 65 19.52 -33.40 -16.71
C VAL A 65 20.80 -33.08 -17.47
N SER A 66 21.10 -31.79 -17.66
CA SER A 66 22.34 -31.32 -18.26
C SER A 66 23.38 -31.01 -17.17
N VAL A 67 24.53 -31.69 -17.23
CA VAL A 67 25.63 -31.48 -16.27
C VAL A 67 26.86 -30.92 -17.01
N PRO A 68 27.46 -29.80 -16.55
CA PRO A 68 28.69 -29.28 -17.12
C PRO A 68 29.89 -30.22 -16.87
N LEU A 69 30.73 -30.42 -17.90
CA LEU A 69 31.84 -31.40 -17.93
C LEU A 69 32.89 -31.22 -16.81
N THR A 70 32.95 -30.04 -16.18
CA THR A 70 33.87 -29.74 -15.06
C THR A 70 33.50 -30.49 -13.78
N ILE A 71 32.23 -30.84 -13.58
CA ILE A 71 31.76 -31.64 -12.44
C ILE A 71 32.12 -33.12 -12.63
N VAL A 72 32.11 -33.59 -13.88
CA VAL A 72 32.31 -35.02 -14.23
C VAL A 72 33.76 -35.48 -14.02
N LYS A 73 34.76 -34.60 -14.19
CA LYS A 73 36.16 -34.94 -13.94
C LYS A 73 36.48 -35.27 -12.47
N SER A 74 35.60 -34.90 -11.54
CA SER A 74 35.75 -35.19 -10.11
C SER A 74 35.25 -36.59 -9.70
N PHE A 75 34.62 -37.35 -10.60
CA PHE A 75 33.92 -38.60 -10.28
C PHE A 75 34.73 -39.88 -10.55
N ALA A 76 36.06 -39.82 -10.43
CA ALA A 76 36.91 -41.00 -10.43
C ALA A 76 37.15 -41.54 -9.00
N SER A 77 36.09 -41.77 -8.22
CA SER A 77 36.20 -42.42 -6.92
C SER A 77 34.94 -43.21 -6.58
N ARG A 78 35.13 -44.50 -6.29
CA ARG A 78 34.13 -45.58 -6.33
C ARG A 78 33.06 -45.59 -5.23
N ASN A 79 32.82 -44.51 -4.47
CA ASN A 79 31.82 -44.55 -3.38
C ASN A 79 31.19 -43.19 -3.02
N SER A 80 30.74 -42.43 -4.02
CA SER A 80 29.91 -41.24 -3.79
C SER A 80 28.41 -41.58 -3.97
N ARG A 81 27.64 -41.59 -2.88
CA ARG A 81 26.18 -41.56 -2.96
C ARG A 81 25.71 -40.11 -3.01
N VAL A 82 25.05 -39.74 -4.09
CA VAL A 82 24.43 -38.43 -4.27
C VAL A 82 23.03 -38.49 -3.66
N TYR A 83 22.78 -37.70 -2.61
CA TYR A 83 21.41 -37.42 -2.18
C TYR A 83 20.86 -36.28 -3.03
N CYS A 84 20.23 -36.62 -4.15
CA CYS A 84 19.42 -35.67 -4.89
C CYS A 84 18.14 -35.41 -4.10
N LYS A 85 18.01 -34.23 -3.49
CA LYS A 85 16.68 -33.73 -3.15
C LYS A 85 16.07 -33.32 -4.49
N ALA A 86 15.22 -34.18 -5.06
CA ALA A 86 14.51 -33.86 -6.28
C ALA A 86 13.63 -32.63 -6.01
N SER A 87 14.12 -31.46 -6.42
CA SER A 87 13.21 -30.37 -6.75
C SER A 87 12.51 -30.83 -8.02
N THR A 88 11.20 -31.03 -7.95
CA THR A 88 10.37 -31.10 -9.14
C THR A 88 10.49 -29.74 -9.84
N SER A 89 11.51 -29.59 -10.68
CA SER A 89 11.46 -28.69 -11.82
C SER A 89 10.53 -29.33 -12.84
N GLY A 90 9.26 -29.46 -12.46
CA GLY A 90 8.23 -29.24 -13.45
C GLY A 90 8.33 -27.77 -13.77
N ASP A 91 8.22 -27.42 -15.04
CA ASP A 91 7.57 -26.19 -15.41
C ASP A 91 6.15 -26.23 -14.80
N PHE A 92 6.05 -26.03 -13.48
CA PHE A 92 5.00 -25.19 -12.97
C PHE A 92 5.33 -23.84 -13.60
N THR A 93 4.82 -23.65 -14.81
CA THR A 93 4.01 -22.47 -15.06
C THR A 93 3.23 -22.25 -13.78
N ILE A 94 3.79 -21.42 -12.89
CA ILE A 94 2.96 -20.61 -12.03
C ILE A 94 2.05 -20.01 -13.08
N ASN A 95 0.83 -20.53 -13.15
CA ASN A 95 -0.26 -19.81 -13.76
C ASN A 95 -0.25 -18.52 -12.96
N THR A 96 0.53 -17.54 -13.40
CA THR A 96 0.21 -16.13 -13.24
C THR A 96 -1.19 -16.11 -13.77
N SER A 97 -2.17 -16.23 -12.86
CA SER A 97 -3.58 -16.33 -13.18
C SER A 97 -3.80 -15.24 -14.20
N LYS A 98 -4.05 -15.63 -15.45
CA LYS A 98 -4.08 -14.69 -16.57
C LYS A 98 -5.17 -13.70 -16.19
N MET A 99 -4.78 -12.52 -15.72
CA MET A 99 -5.70 -11.58 -15.09
C MET A 99 -6.90 -11.42 -16.01
N SER A 100 -8.09 -11.51 -15.44
CA SER A 100 -9.29 -11.35 -16.23
C SER A 100 -9.22 -9.98 -16.91
N ARG A 101 -9.78 -9.86 -18.13
CA ARG A 101 -9.80 -8.56 -18.84
C ARG A 101 -10.33 -7.43 -17.95
N TYR A 102 -11.27 -7.78 -17.08
CA TYR A 102 -11.87 -6.90 -16.08
C TYR A 102 -10.87 -6.40 -15.03
N GLU A 103 -10.10 -7.30 -14.40
CA GLU A 103 -9.08 -6.94 -13.41
C GLU A 103 -8.02 -6.01 -14.00
N ARG A 104 -7.59 -6.27 -15.24
CA ARG A 104 -6.63 -5.40 -15.94
C ARG A 104 -7.19 -4.00 -16.20
N ILE A 105 -8.48 -3.89 -16.54
CA ILE A 105 -9.13 -2.59 -16.72
C ILE A 105 -9.18 -1.84 -15.38
N ILE A 106 -9.58 -2.50 -14.30
CA ILE A 106 -9.62 -1.89 -12.96
C ILE A 106 -8.24 -1.41 -12.52
N GLU A 107 -7.21 -2.26 -12.66
CA GLU A 107 -5.85 -1.90 -12.30
C GLU A 107 -5.38 -0.69 -13.12
N THR A 108 -5.67 -0.69 -14.43
CA THR A 108 -5.36 0.44 -15.31
C THR A 108 -6.09 1.71 -14.83
N LEU A 109 -7.39 1.67 -14.59
CA LEU A 109 -8.16 2.83 -14.12
C LEU A 109 -7.65 3.36 -12.78
N THR A 110 -7.24 2.47 -11.88
CA THR A 110 -6.71 2.80 -10.55
C THR A 110 -5.33 3.43 -10.65
N THR A 111 -4.45 2.91 -11.51
CA THR A 111 -3.12 3.51 -11.75
C THR A 111 -3.20 4.85 -12.48
N LEU A 112 -4.26 5.10 -13.25
CA LEU A 112 -4.54 6.40 -13.88
C LEU A 112 -5.19 7.42 -12.94
N PHE A 113 -5.37 7.10 -11.65
CA PHE A 113 -5.87 8.02 -10.61
C PHE A 113 -5.36 9.47 -10.70
N PRO A 114 -4.04 9.76 -10.79
CA PRO A 114 -3.57 11.13 -10.91
C PRO A 114 -4.10 11.86 -12.16
N LEU A 115 -4.32 11.17 -13.29
CA LEU A 115 -4.92 11.78 -14.48
C LEU A 115 -6.38 12.16 -14.23
N TRP A 116 -7.13 11.30 -13.53
CA TRP A 116 -8.51 11.60 -13.15
C TRP A 116 -8.59 12.81 -12.20
N VAL A 117 -7.63 12.96 -11.28
CA VAL A 117 -7.54 14.14 -10.41
C VAL A 117 -7.20 15.40 -11.19
N ILE A 118 -6.26 15.35 -12.14
CA ILE A 118 -5.95 16.49 -13.02
C ILE A 118 -7.18 16.90 -13.81
N LEU A 119 -7.85 15.93 -14.45
CA LEU A 119 -9.06 16.18 -15.23
C LEU A 119 -10.17 16.77 -14.34
N GLY A 120 -10.39 16.21 -13.16
CA GLY A 120 -11.34 16.71 -12.17
C GLY A 120 -11.01 18.13 -11.69
N THR A 121 -9.72 18.46 -11.54
CA THR A 121 -9.25 19.81 -11.18
C THR A 121 -9.55 20.81 -12.29
N ILE A 122 -9.24 20.47 -13.55
CA ILE A 122 -9.53 21.31 -14.73
C ILE A 122 -11.05 21.55 -14.81
N ILE A 123 -11.86 20.49 -14.70
CA ILE A 123 -13.32 20.61 -14.72
C ILE A 123 -13.81 21.47 -13.56
N GLY A 124 -13.30 21.28 -12.34
CA GLY A 124 -13.66 22.06 -11.16
C GLY A 124 -13.37 23.55 -11.33
N ILE A 125 -12.23 23.92 -11.91
CA ILE A 125 -11.85 25.33 -12.10
C ILE A 125 -12.67 25.99 -13.22
N TYR A 126 -12.80 25.34 -14.38
CA TYR A 126 -13.39 25.96 -15.57
C TYR A 126 -14.89 25.73 -15.73
N LYS A 127 -15.43 24.64 -15.17
CA LYS A 127 -16.85 24.28 -15.21
C LYS A 127 -17.32 23.79 -13.83
N PRO A 128 -17.27 24.63 -12.76
CA PRO A 128 -17.58 24.22 -11.40
C PRO A 128 -18.97 23.57 -11.26
N ALA A 129 -19.97 24.07 -12.00
CA ALA A 129 -21.33 23.52 -12.00
C ALA A 129 -21.40 22.01 -12.32
N ALA A 130 -20.43 21.46 -13.05
CA ALA A 130 -20.37 20.04 -13.40
C ALA A 130 -20.02 19.13 -12.20
N VAL A 131 -19.47 19.68 -11.12
CA VAL A 131 -18.96 18.91 -9.96
C VAL A 131 -19.49 19.41 -8.61
N THR A 132 -20.03 20.63 -8.54
CA THR A 132 -20.59 21.22 -7.31
C THR A 132 -21.94 20.65 -6.91
N TRP A 133 -22.56 19.80 -7.74
CA TRP A 133 -23.75 19.04 -7.34
C TRP A 133 -23.44 18.07 -6.18
N LEU A 134 -22.20 17.60 -6.07
CA LEU A 134 -21.71 16.76 -4.97
C LEU A 134 -21.22 17.61 -3.78
N ARG A 135 -22.10 18.42 -3.19
CA ARG A 135 -21.79 19.24 -2.01
C ARG A 135 -22.48 18.73 -0.74
N THR A 136 -22.01 19.21 0.41
CA THR A 136 -22.62 19.01 1.74
C THR A 136 -23.05 17.55 2.02
N ASP A 137 -24.35 17.25 1.93
CA ASP A 137 -24.91 15.95 2.32
C ASP A 137 -24.51 14.85 1.35
N LEU A 138 -24.56 15.11 0.04
CA LEU A 138 -24.12 14.15 -0.97
C LEU A 138 -22.62 13.90 -0.88
N PHE A 139 -21.83 14.93 -0.56
CA PHE A 139 -20.40 14.76 -0.28
C PHE A 139 -20.16 13.86 0.94
N THR A 140 -20.93 14.08 2.01
CA THR A 140 -20.88 13.27 3.24
C THR A 140 -21.22 11.81 2.97
N VAL A 141 -22.30 11.57 2.22
CA VAL A 141 -22.73 10.23 1.80
C VAL A 141 -21.68 9.59 0.90
N GLY A 142 -21.14 10.31 -0.08
CA GLY A 142 -20.07 9.83 -0.96
C GLY A 142 -18.81 9.45 -0.19
N LEU A 143 -18.41 10.27 0.78
CA LEU A 143 -17.28 9.95 1.66
C LEU A 143 -17.58 8.72 2.54
N GLY A 144 -18.79 8.61 3.08
CA GLY A 144 -19.23 7.43 3.82
C GLY A 144 -19.17 6.15 2.98
N PHE A 145 -19.62 6.19 1.73
CA PHE A 145 -19.49 5.06 0.79
C PHE A 145 -18.03 4.74 0.46
N LEU A 146 -17.17 5.75 0.34
CA LEU A 146 -15.73 5.54 0.15
C LEU A 146 -15.12 4.84 1.37
N MET A 147 -15.51 5.21 2.59
CA MET A 147 -15.05 4.57 3.82
C MET A 147 -15.62 3.16 4.02
N LEU A 148 -16.86 2.93 3.60
CA LEU A 148 -17.48 1.61 3.54
C LEU A 148 -16.77 0.69 2.53
N SER A 149 -16.48 1.21 1.34
CA SER A 149 -15.73 0.52 0.28
C SER A 149 -14.40 -0.01 0.81
N MET A 150 -13.66 0.81 1.56
CA MET A 150 -12.45 0.37 2.25
C MET A 150 -12.73 -0.70 3.32
N GLY A 151 -13.72 -0.48 4.18
CA GLY A 151 -14.10 -1.45 5.22
C GLY A 151 -14.42 -2.84 4.66
N LEU A 152 -15.10 -2.91 3.50
CA LEU A 152 -15.43 -4.16 2.82
C LEU A 152 -14.20 -4.96 2.35
N THR A 153 -13.03 -4.32 2.26
CA THR A 153 -11.76 -4.97 1.87
C THR A 153 -10.88 -5.39 3.04
N LEU A 154 -11.23 -4.96 4.26
CA LEU A 154 -10.46 -5.26 5.47
C LEU A 154 -10.96 -6.55 6.13
N THR A 155 -10.02 -7.33 6.65
CA THR A 155 -10.29 -8.59 7.36
C THR A 155 -9.82 -8.52 8.81
N PHE A 156 -10.36 -9.38 9.68
CA PHE A 156 -9.87 -9.49 11.07
C PHE A 156 -8.39 -9.90 11.16
N GLU A 157 -7.87 -10.63 10.16
CA GLU A 157 -6.45 -10.97 10.13
C GLU A 157 -5.58 -9.73 9.92
N ASP A 158 -6.06 -8.70 9.21
CA ASP A 158 -5.31 -7.44 9.06
C ASP A 158 -5.15 -6.75 10.43
N PHE A 159 -6.21 -6.70 11.24
CA PHE A 159 -6.09 -6.21 12.62
C PHE A 159 -5.13 -7.06 13.47
N ARG A 160 -5.15 -8.38 13.28
CA ARG A 160 -4.21 -9.28 13.98
C ARG A 160 -2.77 -9.04 13.55
N ARG A 161 -2.51 -8.79 12.26
CA ARG A 161 -1.18 -8.43 11.74
C ARG A 161 -0.68 -7.11 12.30
N CYS A 162 -1.56 -6.13 12.46
CA CYS A 162 -1.23 -4.88 13.15
C CYS A 162 -0.74 -5.13 14.57
N LEU A 163 -1.44 -5.97 15.32
CA LEU A 163 -1.04 -6.33 16.69
C LEU A 163 0.23 -7.19 16.75
N ARG A 164 0.58 -7.91 15.67
CA ARG A 164 1.82 -8.69 15.57
C ARG A 164 3.04 -7.84 15.21
N ASN A 165 2.86 -6.73 14.51
CA ASN A 165 3.90 -5.78 14.13
C ASN A 165 3.68 -4.38 14.74
N PRO A 166 3.52 -4.26 16.07
CA PRO A 166 3.10 -3.01 16.71
C PRO A 166 4.16 -1.92 16.60
N TRP A 167 5.44 -2.28 16.53
CA TRP A 167 6.53 -1.31 16.40
C TRP A 167 6.48 -0.57 15.07
N THR A 168 6.46 -1.30 13.96
CA THR A 168 6.51 -0.72 12.61
C THR A 168 5.24 0.08 12.32
N VAL A 169 4.06 -0.46 12.66
CA VAL A 169 2.77 0.25 12.50
C VAL A 169 2.71 1.47 13.43
N GLY A 170 3.15 1.33 14.69
CA GLY A 170 3.16 2.39 15.68
C GLY A 170 4.06 3.56 15.29
N VAL A 171 5.29 3.30 14.85
CA VAL A 171 6.20 4.35 14.38
C VAL A 171 5.61 5.08 13.17
N GLY A 172 5.01 4.35 12.23
CA GLY A 172 4.30 4.96 11.10
C GLY A 172 3.14 5.85 11.53
N PHE A 173 2.31 5.37 12.47
CA PHE A 173 1.19 6.14 13.03
C PHE A 173 1.65 7.41 13.75
N LEU A 174 2.68 7.30 14.59
CA LEU A 174 3.26 8.44 15.30
C LEU A 174 3.90 9.43 14.33
N ALA A 175 4.66 8.94 13.33
CA ALA A 175 5.25 9.78 12.30
C ALA A 175 4.17 10.62 11.60
N GLN A 176 3.05 9.99 11.21
CA GLN A 176 1.94 10.68 10.56
C GLN A 176 1.31 11.77 11.45
N TYR A 177 0.99 11.45 12.71
CA TYR A 177 0.30 12.36 13.62
C TYR A 177 1.20 13.36 14.34
N ILE A 178 2.53 13.23 14.22
CA ILE A 178 3.49 14.21 14.76
C ILE A 178 4.01 15.08 13.61
N ILE A 179 4.63 14.48 12.59
CA ILE A 179 5.36 15.22 11.56
C ILE A 179 4.42 16.19 10.84
N LYS A 180 3.31 15.67 10.30
CA LYS A 180 2.47 16.46 9.41
C LYS A 180 1.67 17.56 10.11
N PRO A 181 1.04 17.31 11.29
CA PRO A 181 0.43 18.37 12.09
C PRO A 181 1.40 19.48 12.50
N MET A 182 2.61 19.12 12.94
CA MET A 182 3.64 20.10 13.27
C MET A 182 4.04 20.90 12.03
N LEU A 183 4.26 20.25 10.88
CA LEU A 183 4.54 20.95 9.63
C LEU A 183 3.40 21.90 9.24
N GLY A 184 2.14 21.47 9.34
CA GLY A 184 0.98 22.30 9.03
C GLY A 184 0.94 23.57 9.87
N PHE A 185 1.19 23.44 11.18
CA PHE A 185 1.30 24.58 12.10
C PHE A 185 2.49 25.49 11.75
N PHE A 186 3.70 24.94 11.63
CA PHE A 186 4.91 25.74 11.36
C PHE A 186 4.83 26.48 10.02
N ILE A 187 4.36 25.81 8.96
CA ILE A 187 4.18 26.43 7.65
C ILE A 187 3.14 27.55 7.73
N ALA A 188 2.01 27.31 8.39
CA ALA A 188 0.96 28.32 8.55
C ALA A 188 1.47 29.58 9.27
N MET A 189 2.24 29.41 10.35
CA MET A 189 2.76 30.52 11.13
C MET A 189 3.91 31.25 10.41
N THR A 190 4.84 30.50 9.81
CA THR A 190 6.01 31.07 9.11
C THR A 190 5.60 31.89 7.89
N LEU A 191 4.63 31.37 7.13
CA LEU A 191 4.08 32.06 5.96
C LEU A 191 3.01 33.11 6.32
N LYS A 192 2.74 33.31 7.62
CA LYS A 192 1.77 34.28 8.15
C LYS A 192 0.41 34.18 7.46
N LEU A 193 -0.08 32.95 7.31
CA LEU A 193 -1.39 32.72 6.70
C LEU A 193 -2.50 33.36 7.55
N SER A 194 -3.56 33.80 6.90
CA SER A 194 -4.75 34.28 7.62
C SER A 194 -5.30 33.18 8.52
N ALA A 195 -5.89 33.55 9.66
CA ALA A 195 -6.39 32.59 10.64
C ALA A 195 -7.28 31.48 10.04
N PRO A 196 -8.19 31.75 9.08
CA PRO A 196 -8.96 30.70 8.42
C PRO A 196 -8.11 29.73 7.58
N LEU A 197 -7.17 30.25 6.79
CA LEU A 197 -6.30 29.42 5.94
C LEU A 197 -5.31 28.60 6.77
N ALA A 198 -4.75 29.20 7.82
CA ALA A 198 -3.91 28.51 8.80
C ALA A 198 -4.67 27.37 9.47
N THR A 199 -5.92 27.63 9.91
CA THR A 199 -6.80 26.60 10.49
C THR A 199 -7.06 25.47 9.51
N GLY A 200 -7.37 25.80 8.25
CA GLY A 200 -7.62 24.79 7.22
C GLY A 200 -6.38 23.92 6.92
N LEU A 201 -5.19 24.53 6.90
CA LEU A 201 -3.93 23.83 6.67
C LEU A 201 -3.59 22.90 7.85
N ILE A 202 -3.82 23.37 9.07
CA ILE A 202 -3.65 22.55 10.29
C ILE A 202 -4.66 21.41 10.30
N LEU A 203 -5.95 21.67 10.06
CA LEU A 203 -6.99 20.65 10.04
C LEU A 203 -6.70 19.54 9.03
N VAL A 204 -6.35 19.90 7.79
CA VAL A 204 -6.04 18.88 6.78
C VAL A 204 -4.82 18.07 7.20
N SER A 205 -3.80 18.70 7.79
CA SER A 205 -2.59 18.00 8.26
C SER A 205 -2.83 17.04 9.43
N CYS A 206 -3.92 17.22 10.18
CA CYS A 206 -4.35 16.36 11.28
C CYS A 206 -5.22 15.19 10.82
N CYS A 207 -5.58 15.11 9.53
CA CYS A 207 -6.42 14.03 9.01
C CYS A 207 -5.67 12.69 8.93
N PRO A 208 -6.38 11.55 8.96
CA PRO A 208 -5.79 10.22 8.79
C PRO A 208 -5.23 10.01 7.38
N GLY A 209 -4.58 8.86 7.16
CA GLY A 209 -4.07 8.46 5.85
C GLY A 209 -5.20 8.40 4.81
N GLY A 210 -4.87 8.69 3.55
CA GLY A 210 -5.85 8.68 2.46
C GLY A 210 -5.73 7.40 1.63
N GLN A 211 -6.84 6.76 1.25
CA GLN A 211 -6.86 5.45 0.56
C GLN A 211 -5.98 5.36 -0.70
N ALA A 212 -5.72 6.49 -1.37
CA ALA A 212 -4.82 6.55 -2.52
C ALA A 212 -3.36 6.21 -2.17
N SER A 213 -2.97 6.28 -0.90
CA SER A 213 -1.65 5.87 -0.39
C SER A 213 -1.38 4.38 -0.63
N ASN A 214 -2.38 3.51 -0.50
CA ASN A 214 -2.23 2.07 -0.73
C ASN A 214 -1.79 1.77 -2.17
N VAL A 215 -2.42 2.45 -3.14
CA VAL A 215 -2.10 2.32 -4.57
C VAL A 215 -0.72 2.91 -4.86
N ALA A 216 -0.42 4.10 -4.32
CA ALA A 216 0.90 4.70 -4.48
C ALA A 216 2.02 3.81 -3.88
N THR A 217 1.76 3.18 -2.73
CA THR A 217 2.68 2.24 -2.08
C THR A 217 2.94 1.04 -2.99
N TYR A 218 1.89 0.44 -3.55
CA TYR A 218 2.03 -0.67 -4.52
C TYR A 218 2.91 -0.27 -5.71
N ILE A 219 2.65 0.89 -6.33
CA ILE A 219 3.43 1.38 -7.48
C ILE A 219 4.89 1.65 -7.10
N SER A 220 5.13 2.17 -5.88
CA SER A 220 6.47 2.49 -5.37
C SER A 220 7.32 1.28 -4.98
N LYS A 221 6.76 0.06 -5.05
CA LYS A 221 7.33 -1.19 -4.50
C LYS A 221 7.47 -1.19 -2.97
N GLY A 222 6.74 -0.32 -2.27
CA GLY A 222 6.71 -0.35 -0.81
C GLY A 222 5.90 -1.53 -0.26
N ASN A 223 5.86 -1.64 1.07
CA ASN A 223 5.07 -2.65 1.76
C ASN A 223 3.59 -2.25 1.80
N VAL A 224 2.77 -2.86 0.93
CA VAL A 224 1.33 -2.58 0.81
C VAL A 224 0.55 -3.03 2.05
N ALA A 225 0.91 -4.16 2.66
CA ALA A 225 0.25 -4.64 3.86
C ALA A 225 0.42 -3.61 4.99
N LEU A 226 1.64 -3.11 5.19
CA LEU A 226 1.92 -2.05 6.15
C LEU A 226 1.12 -0.77 5.86
N SER A 227 1.03 -0.34 4.59
CA SER A 227 0.24 0.85 4.19
C SER A 227 -1.23 0.69 4.58
N VAL A 228 -1.85 -0.45 4.26
CA VAL A 228 -3.24 -0.73 4.63
C VAL A 228 -3.43 -0.69 6.14
N LEU A 229 -2.51 -1.26 6.93
CA LEU A 229 -2.59 -1.25 8.39
C LEU A 229 -2.39 0.15 8.98
N MET A 230 -1.43 0.92 8.47
CA MET A 230 -1.19 2.29 8.89
C MET A 230 -2.40 3.18 8.59
N THR A 231 -2.98 3.08 7.39
CA THR A 231 -4.19 3.82 7.06
C THR A 231 -5.36 3.36 7.94
N THR A 232 -5.52 2.06 8.19
CA THR A 232 -6.59 1.55 9.06
C THR A 232 -6.45 2.07 10.49
N CYS A 233 -5.25 2.00 11.06
CA CYS A 233 -4.97 2.48 12.41
C CYS A 233 -5.18 3.98 12.52
N SER A 234 -4.68 4.77 11.54
CA SER A 234 -4.91 6.21 11.54
C SER A 234 -6.38 6.55 11.36
N THR A 235 -7.11 5.85 10.50
CA THR A 235 -8.56 6.02 10.32
C THR A 235 -9.33 5.83 11.63
N ILE A 236 -8.99 4.80 12.41
CA ILE A 236 -9.60 4.57 13.74
C ILE A 236 -9.15 5.65 14.73
N GLY A 237 -7.85 5.94 14.77
CA GLY A 237 -7.27 6.97 15.63
C GLY A 237 -7.77 8.38 15.32
N ALA A 238 -8.27 8.64 14.11
CA ALA A 238 -8.70 9.95 13.63
C ALA A 238 -9.79 10.58 14.49
N ILE A 239 -10.66 9.78 15.12
CA ILE A 239 -11.73 10.26 16.01
C ILE A 239 -11.16 11.04 17.19
N VAL A 240 -9.99 10.64 17.69
CA VAL A 240 -9.35 11.28 18.83
C VAL A 240 -8.28 12.25 18.34
N MET A 241 -7.41 11.80 17.43
CA MET A 241 -6.23 12.56 17.02
C MET A 241 -6.61 13.80 16.20
N THR A 242 -7.55 13.71 15.26
CA THR A 242 -7.89 14.85 14.39
C THR A 242 -8.47 16.01 15.20
N PRO A 243 -9.48 15.80 16.08
CA PRO A 243 -10.04 16.90 16.88
C PRO A 243 -9.07 17.41 17.94
N LEU A 244 -8.32 16.51 18.60
CA LEU A 244 -7.35 16.89 19.63
C LEU A 244 -6.26 17.78 19.06
N LEU A 245 -5.61 17.35 17.97
CA LEU A 245 -4.52 18.10 17.35
C LEU A 245 -5.03 19.39 16.70
N THR A 246 -6.19 19.36 16.05
CA THR A 246 -6.80 20.57 15.48
C THR A 246 -7.10 21.60 16.58
N LYS A 247 -7.68 21.17 17.72
CA LYS A 247 -7.96 22.08 18.84
C LYS A 247 -6.68 22.61 19.48
N LEU A 248 -5.66 21.77 19.64
CA LEU A 248 -4.40 22.17 20.24
C LEU A 248 -3.63 23.17 19.37
N LEU A 249 -3.62 22.98 18.05
CA LEU A 249 -2.81 23.77 17.12
C LEU A 249 -3.54 24.96 16.50
N ALA A 250 -4.85 24.83 16.23
CA ALA A 250 -5.65 25.89 15.61
C ALA A 250 -6.60 26.59 16.58
N GLY A 251 -6.79 26.07 17.80
CA GLY A 251 -7.72 26.66 18.78
C GLY A 251 -7.34 28.06 19.27
N GLN A 252 -6.09 28.48 19.07
CA GLN A 252 -5.64 29.85 19.32
C GLN A 252 -5.98 30.81 18.17
N LEU A 253 -6.25 30.28 16.98
CA LEU A 253 -6.53 31.06 15.77
C LEU A 253 -8.04 31.28 15.61
N VAL A 254 -8.84 30.23 15.86
CA VAL A 254 -10.30 30.25 15.76
C VAL A 254 -10.91 29.30 16.80
N PRO A 255 -12.18 29.49 17.20
CA PRO A 255 -12.88 28.51 18.04
C PRO A 255 -12.98 27.15 17.33
N VAL A 256 -12.51 26.09 17.98
CA VAL A 256 -12.56 24.71 17.47
C VAL A 256 -13.48 23.87 18.34
N ASP A 257 -14.62 23.44 17.77
CA ASP A 257 -15.48 22.44 18.40
C ASP A 257 -14.92 21.02 18.20
N ALA A 258 -14.00 20.62 19.09
CA ALA A 258 -13.41 19.29 19.04
C ALA A 258 -14.44 18.16 19.23
N ALA A 259 -15.52 18.40 19.98
CA ALA A 259 -16.55 17.38 20.18
C ALA A 259 -17.34 17.16 18.89
N GLY A 260 -17.76 18.25 18.23
CA GLY A 260 -18.40 18.19 16.92
C GLY A 260 -17.54 17.52 15.85
N LEU A 261 -16.25 17.86 15.81
CA LEU A 261 -15.27 17.21 14.93
C LEU A 261 -15.20 15.70 15.20
N ALA A 262 -15.05 15.29 16.47
CA ALA A 262 -14.98 13.88 16.86
C ALA A 262 -16.24 13.10 16.45
N ILE A 263 -17.43 13.64 16.73
CA ILE A 263 -18.71 13.03 16.37
C ILE A 263 -18.84 12.89 14.85
N SER A 264 -18.47 13.92 14.10
CA SER A 264 -18.56 13.87 12.63
C SER A 264 -17.56 12.89 12.03
N THR A 265 -16.34 12.84 12.55
CA THR A 265 -15.35 11.83 12.13
C THR A 265 -15.85 10.42 12.48
N PHE A 266 -16.39 10.20 13.68
CA PHE A 266 -16.97 8.92 14.07
C PHE A 266 -18.09 8.48 13.10
N GLN A 267 -19.05 9.37 12.82
CA GLN A 267 -20.20 9.07 11.98
C GLN A 267 -19.84 8.84 10.51
N VAL A 268 -18.93 9.64 9.95
CA VAL A 268 -18.64 9.62 8.51
C VAL A 268 -17.53 8.63 8.15
N VAL A 269 -16.63 8.37 9.09
CA VAL A 269 -15.46 7.52 8.87
C VAL A 269 -15.63 6.17 9.55
N LEU A 270 -15.68 6.16 10.88
CA LEU A 270 -15.62 4.89 11.61
C LEU A 270 -16.87 4.04 11.40
N VAL A 271 -18.07 4.62 11.48
CA VAL A 271 -19.32 3.86 11.34
C VAL A 271 -19.39 3.13 9.99
N PRO A 272 -19.20 3.78 8.82
CA PRO A 272 -19.22 3.08 7.54
C PRO A 272 -18.08 2.06 7.40
N THR A 273 -16.87 2.37 7.88
CA THR A 273 -15.76 1.41 7.86
C THR A 273 -16.07 0.18 8.69
N LEU A 274 -16.59 0.32 9.91
CA LEU A 274 -16.98 -0.81 10.76
C LEU A 274 -18.09 -1.64 10.10
N ILE A 275 -19.11 -1.00 9.52
CA ILE A 275 -20.15 -1.71 8.76
C ILE A 275 -19.52 -2.55 7.64
N GLY A 276 -18.55 -2.00 6.92
CA GLY A 276 -17.83 -2.71 5.87
C GLY A 276 -17.06 -3.93 6.39
N VAL A 277 -16.30 -3.77 7.47
CA VAL A 277 -15.53 -4.86 8.10
C VAL A 277 -16.47 -5.97 8.60
N LEU A 278 -17.52 -5.60 9.32
CA LEU A 278 -18.49 -6.56 9.84
C LEU A 278 -19.26 -7.25 8.71
N ALA A 279 -19.59 -6.54 7.63
CA ALA A 279 -20.20 -7.15 6.45
C ALA A 279 -19.26 -8.16 5.77
N ASN A 280 -17.97 -7.84 5.68
CA ASN A 280 -16.95 -8.74 5.13
C ASN A 280 -16.90 -10.06 5.93
N GLU A 281 -16.92 -9.96 7.26
CA GLU A 281 -16.84 -11.11 8.16
C GLU A 281 -18.12 -11.95 8.20
N PHE A 282 -19.27 -11.32 8.41
CA PHE A 282 -20.53 -12.04 8.64
C PHE A 282 -21.23 -12.46 7.34
N PHE A 283 -20.95 -11.79 6.22
CA PHE A 283 -21.58 -12.08 4.93
C PHE A 283 -20.58 -12.28 3.77
N PRO A 284 -19.58 -13.18 3.92
CA PRO A 284 -18.47 -13.33 2.96
C PRO A 284 -18.92 -13.75 1.55
N LYS A 285 -20.06 -14.46 1.43
CA LYS A 285 -20.64 -14.84 0.12
C LYS A 285 -21.20 -13.65 -0.66
N PHE A 286 -21.69 -12.63 0.06
CA PHE A 286 -22.21 -11.40 -0.53
C PHE A 286 -21.06 -10.45 -0.84
N THR A 287 -20.17 -10.23 0.13
CA THR A 287 -19.05 -9.30 -0.03
C THR A 287 -18.03 -9.76 -1.06
N SER A 288 -17.76 -11.07 -1.20
CA SER A 288 -16.88 -11.57 -2.27
C SER A 288 -17.34 -11.25 -3.69
N LYS A 289 -18.65 -11.02 -3.90
CA LYS A 289 -19.17 -10.54 -5.19
C LYS A 289 -18.96 -9.04 -5.39
N ILE A 290 -19.06 -8.27 -4.31
CA ILE A 290 -18.99 -6.80 -4.33
C ILE A 290 -17.54 -6.30 -4.34
N ILE A 291 -16.65 -6.96 -3.59
CA ILE A 291 -15.23 -6.59 -3.49
C ILE A 291 -14.57 -6.51 -4.87
N THR A 292 -15.02 -7.34 -5.82
CA THR A 292 -14.56 -7.32 -7.21
C THR A 292 -14.82 -5.97 -7.90
N VAL A 293 -15.90 -5.27 -7.55
CA VAL A 293 -16.26 -3.95 -8.12
C VAL A 293 -15.87 -2.78 -7.23
N THR A 294 -15.57 -3.02 -5.95
CA THR A 294 -15.17 -2.03 -4.95
C THR A 294 -14.02 -1.11 -5.41
N PRO A 295 -12.93 -1.59 -6.04
CA PRO A 295 -11.89 -0.72 -6.55
C PRO A 295 -12.39 0.33 -7.56
N LEU A 296 -13.31 -0.06 -8.46
CA LEU A 296 -13.90 0.85 -9.44
C LEU A 296 -14.75 1.92 -8.76
N ILE A 297 -15.57 1.52 -7.78
CA ILE A 297 -16.36 2.45 -6.96
C ILE A 297 -15.42 3.42 -6.22
N GLY A 298 -14.35 2.91 -5.64
CA GLY A 298 -13.33 3.70 -4.96
C GLY A 298 -12.69 4.76 -5.86
N VAL A 299 -12.28 4.39 -7.09
CA VAL A 299 -11.71 5.34 -8.05
C VAL A 299 -12.71 6.41 -8.47
N ILE A 300 -13.96 6.03 -8.75
CA ILE A 300 -15.02 6.98 -9.15
C ILE A 300 -15.32 7.95 -8.01
N LEU A 301 -15.59 7.44 -6.80
CA LEU A 301 -15.89 8.26 -5.63
C LEU A 301 -14.71 9.16 -5.27
N THR A 302 -13.49 8.62 -5.25
CA THR A 302 -12.29 9.43 -4.97
C THR A 302 -12.16 10.55 -6.01
N THR A 303 -12.29 10.25 -7.30
CA THR A 303 -12.22 11.28 -8.36
C THR A 303 -13.27 12.38 -8.17
N LEU A 304 -14.51 12.01 -7.86
CA LEU A 304 -15.59 12.97 -7.62
C LEU A 304 -15.37 13.80 -6.34
N LEU A 305 -14.95 13.15 -5.25
CA LEU A 305 -14.60 13.79 -3.98
C LEU A 305 -13.32 14.63 -4.07
N CYS A 306 -12.50 14.41 -5.11
CA CYS A 306 -11.39 15.27 -5.44
C CYS A 306 -11.81 16.50 -6.27
N ALA A 307 -12.69 16.30 -7.25
CA ALA A 307 -13.11 17.36 -8.17
C ALA A 307 -14.08 18.36 -7.52
N SER A 308 -15.02 17.87 -6.70
CA SER A 308 -16.05 18.72 -6.10
C SER A 308 -15.49 19.83 -5.20
N PRO A 309 -14.54 19.56 -4.28
CA PRO A 309 -13.92 20.60 -3.47
C PRO A 309 -13.31 21.72 -4.31
N ILE A 310 -12.58 21.38 -5.38
CA ILE A 310 -11.99 22.36 -6.30
C ILE A 310 -13.06 23.22 -6.95
N GLY A 311 -14.16 22.62 -7.41
CA GLY A 311 -15.29 23.37 -7.96
C GLY A 311 -15.97 24.28 -6.95
N GLN A 312 -16.08 23.86 -5.69
CA GLN A 312 -16.68 24.66 -4.62
C GLN A 312 -15.81 25.87 -4.23
N VAL A 313 -14.49 25.79 -4.39
CA VAL A 313 -13.56 26.89 -4.06
C VAL A 313 -12.96 27.56 -5.30
N SER A 314 -13.51 27.32 -6.50
CA SER A 314 -12.89 27.71 -7.78
C SER A 314 -12.63 29.21 -7.90
N GLU A 315 -13.54 30.05 -7.40
CA GLU A 315 -13.40 31.51 -7.45
C GLU A 315 -12.24 32.00 -6.58
N VAL A 316 -12.05 31.38 -5.41
CA VAL A 316 -10.90 31.67 -4.54
C VAL A 316 -9.61 31.20 -5.20
N LEU A 317 -9.61 30.04 -5.88
CA LEU A 317 -8.44 29.54 -6.59
C LEU A 317 -8.06 30.38 -7.82
N LYS A 318 -9.04 30.92 -8.56
CA LYS A 318 -8.75 31.80 -9.71
C LYS A 318 -8.11 33.12 -9.28
N THR A 319 -8.49 33.62 -8.11
CA THR A 319 -8.02 34.92 -7.60
C THR A 319 -6.75 34.81 -6.78
N GLN A 320 -6.59 33.74 -5.99
CA GLN A 320 -5.51 33.58 -5.00
C GLN A 320 -4.77 32.24 -5.11
N GLY A 321 -4.99 31.47 -6.18
CA GLY A 321 -4.53 30.08 -6.30
C GLY A 321 -3.03 29.88 -6.08
N ALA A 322 -2.18 30.78 -6.59
CA ALA A 322 -0.73 30.68 -6.41
C ALA A 322 -0.30 30.84 -4.92
N GLN A 323 -0.92 31.78 -4.20
CA GLN A 323 -0.64 32.01 -2.78
C GLN A 323 -1.14 30.86 -1.90
N LEU A 324 -2.16 30.14 -2.34
CA LEU A 324 -2.76 29.00 -1.63
C LEU A 324 -2.09 27.66 -1.97
N LEU A 325 -1.61 27.51 -3.21
CA LEU A 325 -0.95 26.30 -3.69
C LEU A 325 0.39 26.09 -2.99
N PHE A 326 1.17 27.15 -2.82
CA PHE A 326 2.53 27.04 -2.28
C PHE A 326 2.59 26.45 -0.85
N PRO A 327 1.84 26.96 0.16
CA PRO A 327 1.86 26.38 1.51
C PRO A 327 1.44 24.91 1.56
N VAL A 328 0.42 24.56 0.77
CA VAL A 328 -0.14 23.20 0.73
C VAL A 328 0.82 22.25 0.02
N ALA A 329 1.38 22.65 -1.12
CA ALA A 329 2.40 21.87 -1.83
C ALA A 329 3.64 21.65 -0.96
N LEU A 330 4.09 22.69 -0.25
CA LEU A 330 5.20 22.60 0.70
C LEU A 330 4.89 21.63 1.84
N LEU A 331 3.68 21.66 2.41
CA LEU A 331 3.24 20.72 3.44
C LEU A 331 3.37 19.27 2.99
N HIS A 332 2.84 18.93 1.81
CA HIS A 332 2.92 17.56 1.29
C HIS A 332 4.34 17.17 0.95
N ALA A 333 5.10 18.02 0.24
CA ALA A 333 6.49 17.75 -0.11
C ALA A 333 7.35 17.50 1.14
N ALA A 334 7.25 18.38 2.15
CA ALA A 334 7.96 18.22 3.40
C ALA A 334 7.53 16.96 4.16
N ALA A 335 6.23 16.61 4.16
CA ALA A 335 5.75 15.40 4.80
C ALA A 335 6.25 14.10 4.13
N PHE A 336 6.31 14.06 2.79
CA PHE A 336 6.95 12.95 2.07
C PHE A 336 8.44 12.86 2.44
N LEU A 337 9.18 13.97 2.34
CA LEU A 337 10.62 13.99 2.60
C LEU A 337 10.97 13.61 4.04
N LEU A 338 10.29 14.19 5.03
CA LEU A 338 10.54 13.89 6.45
C LEU A 338 10.04 12.49 6.83
N GLY A 339 8.91 12.05 6.27
CA GLY A 339 8.44 10.68 6.46
C GLY A 339 9.45 9.65 5.98
N TYR A 340 10.03 9.85 4.79
CA TYR A 340 11.12 9.02 4.27
C TYR A 340 12.40 9.15 5.12
N GLY A 341 12.84 10.37 5.39
CA GLY A 341 14.10 10.63 6.09
C GLY A 341 14.11 10.04 7.50
N ILE A 342 13.03 10.23 8.27
CA ILE A 342 12.92 9.72 9.64
C ILE A 342 12.83 8.19 9.65
N SER A 343 12.03 7.61 8.75
CA SER A 343 11.89 6.15 8.69
C SER A 343 13.19 5.46 8.27
N LYS A 344 13.98 6.07 7.39
CA LYS A 344 15.23 5.50 6.89
C LYS A 344 16.30 5.27 7.96
N PHE A 345 16.24 5.98 9.09
CA PHE A 345 17.14 5.73 10.22
C PHE A 345 16.90 4.38 10.90
N SER A 346 15.64 3.91 10.91
CA SER A 346 15.25 2.70 11.64
C SER A 346 14.98 1.52 10.71
N PHE A 347 14.38 1.78 9.54
CA PHE A 347 13.77 0.78 8.68
C PHE A 347 14.47 0.64 7.32
N GLY A 348 14.16 -0.45 6.64
CA GLY A 348 14.50 -0.73 5.25
C GLY A 348 13.83 0.23 4.27
N GLU A 349 14.26 0.15 3.02
CA GLU A 349 13.77 0.92 1.89
C GLU A 349 12.27 0.72 1.64
N SER A 350 11.78 -0.54 1.60
CA SER A 350 10.37 -0.81 1.35
C SER A 350 9.45 -0.17 2.39
N THR A 351 9.79 -0.36 3.67
CA THR A 351 9.09 0.24 4.82
C THR A 351 9.18 1.77 4.81
N SER A 352 10.35 2.33 4.49
CA SER A 352 10.56 3.78 4.46
C SER A 352 9.76 4.46 3.35
N ARG A 353 9.65 3.82 2.17
CA ARG A 353 8.77 4.27 1.07
C ARG A 353 7.31 4.29 1.52
N THR A 354 6.86 3.23 2.19
CA THR A 354 5.50 3.14 2.75
C THR A 354 5.22 4.27 3.74
N ILE A 355 6.08 4.46 4.75
CA ILE A 355 5.88 5.50 5.78
C ILE A 355 5.88 6.90 5.15
N SER A 356 6.77 7.15 4.17
CA SER A 356 6.77 8.40 3.41
C SER A 356 5.44 8.67 2.72
N ILE A 357 4.90 7.67 2.00
CA ILE A 357 3.65 7.80 1.25
C ILE A 357 2.48 8.02 2.21
N GLU A 358 2.38 7.26 3.29
CA GLU A 358 1.34 7.43 4.32
C GLU A 358 1.42 8.78 5.02
N CYS A 359 2.62 9.30 5.30
CA CYS A 359 2.77 10.64 5.87
C CYS A 359 2.32 11.72 4.88
N GLY A 360 2.72 11.62 3.60
CA GLY A 360 2.40 12.64 2.61
C GLY A 360 0.96 12.59 2.09
N MET A 361 0.34 11.41 1.99
CA MET A 361 -1.01 11.22 1.45
C MET A 361 -2.05 11.02 2.57
N GLN A 362 -2.86 12.05 2.83
CA GLN A 362 -3.91 12.03 3.85
C GLN A 362 -5.31 12.07 3.24
N SER A 363 -6.34 11.87 4.06
CA SER A 363 -7.72 12.03 3.64
C SER A 363 -8.12 13.51 3.58
N SER A 364 -7.72 14.19 2.50
CA SER A 364 -8.09 15.60 2.28
C SER A 364 -9.58 15.80 2.06
N ALA A 365 -10.30 14.77 1.59
CA ALA A 365 -11.77 14.78 1.50
C ALA A 365 -12.42 14.88 2.89
N LEU A 366 -11.88 14.17 3.90
CA LEU A 366 -12.34 14.31 5.28
C LEU A 366 -12.06 15.72 5.81
N GLY A 367 -10.85 16.24 5.61
CA GLY A 367 -10.49 17.61 6.00
C GLY A 367 -11.43 18.65 5.41
N PHE A 368 -11.77 18.51 4.13
CA PHE A 368 -12.70 19.40 3.44
C PHE A 368 -14.11 19.34 4.03
N LEU A 369 -14.63 18.14 4.32
CA LEU A 369 -15.93 17.96 4.94
C LEU A 369 -15.97 18.56 6.36
N LEU A 370 -14.96 18.27 7.18
CA LEU A 370 -14.88 18.78 8.55
C LEU A 370 -14.78 20.32 8.55
N ALA A 371 -14.00 20.89 7.63
CA ALA A 371 -13.88 22.33 7.45
C ALA A 371 -15.24 22.98 7.19
N GLN A 372 -16.02 22.44 6.24
CA GLN A 372 -17.33 22.98 5.90
C GLN A 372 -18.37 22.83 7.03
N LYS A 373 -18.30 21.72 7.78
CA LYS A 373 -19.32 21.41 8.79
C LYS A 373 -19.09 22.14 10.11
N HIS A 374 -17.83 22.40 10.48
CA HIS A 374 -17.47 22.87 11.82
C HIS A 374 -16.90 24.28 11.88
N PHE A 375 -16.60 24.88 10.73
CA PHE A 375 -16.08 26.24 10.68
C PHE A 375 -16.98 27.14 9.85
N THR A 376 -17.31 28.31 10.40
CA THR A 376 -18.19 29.29 9.77
C THR A 376 -17.54 29.96 8.56
N ASN A 377 -16.20 30.10 8.56
CA ASN A 377 -15.49 30.72 7.47
C ASN A 377 -15.17 29.70 6.36
N PRO A 378 -15.69 29.88 5.13
CA PRO A 378 -15.49 28.93 4.03
C PRO A 378 -14.03 28.82 3.58
N LEU A 379 -13.17 29.80 3.88
CA LEU A 379 -11.74 29.73 3.56
C LEU A 379 -11.02 28.59 4.31
N VAL A 380 -11.56 28.10 5.43
CA VAL A 380 -11.00 26.95 6.15
C VAL A 380 -11.02 25.68 5.29
N ALA A 381 -11.94 25.57 4.34
CA ALA A 381 -12.04 24.40 3.46
C ALA A 381 -11.02 24.45 2.30
N VAL A 382 -10.49 25.62 1.96
CA VAL A 382 -9.63 25.83 0.78
C VAL A 382 -8.34 25.02 0.84
N PRO A 383 -7.57 24.99 1.95
CA PRO A 383 -6.37 24.16 2.02
C PRO A 383 -6.64 22.67 1.79
N SER A 384 -7.77 22.16 2.29
CA SER A 384 -8.17 20.76 2.05
C SER A 384 -8.50 20.50 0.59
N ALA A 385 -9.18 21.43 -0.10
CA ALA A 385 -9.47 21.31 -1.52
C ALA A 385 -8.18 21.30 -2.37
N VAL A 386 -7.24 22.19 -2.08
CA VAL A 386 -5.93 22.24 -2.76
C VAL A 386 -5.09 20.99 -2.45
N SER A 387 -5.15 20.52 -1.20
CA SER A 387 -4.40 19.38 -0.68
C SER A 387 -4.68 18.10 -1.46
N VAL A 388 -5.94 17.91 -1.89
CA VAL A 388 -6.33 16.81 -2.78
C VAL A 388 -5.43 16.70 -4.00
N VAL A 389 -5.15 17.82 -4.66
CA VAL A 389 -4.37 17.84 -5.90
C VAL A 389 -2.89 17.65 -5.60
N CYS A 390 -2.37 18.40 -4.62
CA CYS A 390 -0.97 18.31 -4.22
C CYS A 390 -0.56 16.90 -3.77
N MET A 391 -1.39 16.25 -2.94
CA MET A 391 -1.10 14.90 -2.46
C MET A 391 -1.17 13.86 -3.58
N ALA A 392 -2.16 13.97 -4.48
CA ALA A 392 -2.37 13.00 -5.54
C ALA A 392 -1.22 13.07 -6.57
N LEU A 393 -0.85 14.29 -6.98
CA LEU A 393 0.27 14.50 -7.90
C LEU A 393 1.61 14.15 -7.25
N GLY A 394 1.87 14.65 -6.03
CA GLY A 394 3.11 14.40 -5.31
C GLY A 394 3.31 12.91 -5.01
N GLY A 395 2.29 12.25 -4.47
CA GLY A 395 2.33 10.83 -4.16
C GLY A 395 2.50 9.95 -5.40
N SER A 396 1.80 10.28 -6.48
CA SER A 396 1.93 9.53 -7.75
C SER A 396 3.28 9.73 -8.41
N ALA A 397 3.80 10.96 -8.43
CA ALA A 397 5.13 11.25 -8.98
C ALA A 397 6.22 10.51 -8.19
N LEU A 398 6.14 10.54 -6.86
CA LEU A 398 7.06 9.84 -5.98
C LEU A 398 6.97 8.31 -6.14
N ALA A 399 5.76 7.77 -6.29
CA ALA A 399 5.55 6.35 -6.53
C ALA A 399 6.16 5.91 -7.88
N VAL A 400 5.97 6.68 -8.94
CA VAL A 400 6.58 6.39 -10.26
C VAL A 400 8.10 6.51 -10.20
N PHE A 401 8.63 7.51 -9.49
CA PHE A 401 10.06 7.66 -9.26
C PHE A 401 10.65 6.40 -8.60
N TRP A 402 10.05 5.93 -7.51
CA TRP A 402 10.50 4.73 -6.80
C TRP A 402 10.23 3.42 -7.53
N ARG A 403 9.20 3.35 -8.38
CA ARG A 403 9.00 2.19 -9.25
C ARG A 403 10.25 1.88 -10.08
N ASN A 404 10.93 2.93 -10.53
CA ASN A 404 12.12 2.86 -11.37
C ASN A 404 13.42 2.73 -10.55
N MET A 405 13.35 2.71 -9.22
CA MET A 405 14.49 2.52 -8.32
C MET A 405 14.42 1.13 -7.67
N PRO A 406 15.42 0.25 -7.87
CA PRO A 406 15.42 -1.06 -7.26
C PRO A 406 15.47 -0.96 -5.73
N ILE A 407 14.88 -1.95 -5.06
CA ILE A 407 15.03 -2.14 -3.61
C ILE A 407 16.30 -2.96 -3.39
N PRO A 408 17.16 -2.61 -2.42
CA PRO A 408 18.34 -3.41 -2.10
C PRO A 408 17.98 -4.88 -1.84
N VAL A 409 18.84 -5.81 -2.28
CA VAL A 409 18.58 -7.26 -2.12
C VAL A 409 18.61 -7.68 -0.65
N ASP A 410 19.37 -6.94 0.16
CA ASP A 410 19.54 -7.09 1.61
C ASP A 410 18.64 -6.12 2.40
N ASP A 411 17.54 -5.65 1.80
CA ASP A 411 16.62 -4.75 2.50
C ASP A 411 16.08 -5.37 3.79
N LYS A 412 15.92 -4.54 4.82
CA LYS A 412 15.46 -5.03 6.12
C LYS A 412 14.01 -5.50 6.01
N ASP A 413 13.77 -6.72 6.48
CA ASP A 413 12.41 -7.21 6.70
C ASP A 413 11.89 -6.67 8.04
N ASP A 414 11.40 -5.43 8.02
CA ASP A 414 10.86 -4.76 9.21
C ASP A 414 9.40 -5.12 9.51
N PHE A 415 8.77 -5.92 8.65
CA PHE A 415 7.34 -6.20 8.73
C PHE A 415 7.07 -7.67 8.39
N LYS A 416 6.88 -8.48 9.44
CA LYS A 416 6.62 -9.91 9.30
C LYS A 416 5.18 -10.13 8.87
N GLU A 417 4.98 -10.71 7.68
CA GLU A 417 3.65 -11.04 7.14
C GLU A 417 2.83 -12.04 8.00
#